data_AF-A0A7C1TI11-F1
#
_entry.id   AF-A0A7C1TI11-F1
#
_cell.length_a   1.000
_cell.length_b   1.000
_cell.length_c   1.000
_cell.angle_alpha   90.00
_cell.angle_beta   90.00
_cell.angle_gamma   90.00
#
_symmetry.space_group_name_H-M   'P 1'
#
loop_
_entity.id
_entity.type
_entity.pdbx_description
1 polymer ?
#
loop_
_entity_poly.entity_id
_entity_poly.type
_entity_poly.pdbx_seq_one_letter_code
_entity_poly.pdbx_strand_id
1 'polypeptide(L)'
;MLEKNGAVLRELEQLPEGLLACSASELYDVLGGPTLIHLPGRQAQPLFVSVLLHGNEDVGWEAVRRLLSSYHDRELPRALSLFIGNVRAAAQGCRHLADQPDFNRIWKCDGNTAEYRMARQVLDSMERRGPFASIDIHNNTGFNP
;
A
#
# COMPACT_ATOMS: atom_id res chain seq x y z
N MET A 1 0.79 -24.00 -15.18
CA MET A 1 0.32 -23.50 -13.87
C MET A 1 0.65 -22.02 -13.83
N LEU A 2 -0.35 -21.15 -13.90
CA LEU A 2 -0.14 -19.70 -13.76
C LEU A 2 0.32 -19.46 -12.33
N GLU A 3 1.52 -18.89 -12.16
CA GLU A 3 1.90 -18.31 -10.87
C GLU A 3 0.80 -17.33 -10.48
N LYS A 4 0.19 -17.54 -9.30
CA LYS A 4 -0.76 -16.58 -8.75
C LYS A 4 0.02 -15.32 -8.41
N ASN A 5 0.06 -14.36 -9.34
CA ASN A 5 0.78 -13.08 -9.29
C ASN A 5 0.34 -12.12 -8.15
N GLY A 6 -0.30 -12.60 -7.08
CA GLY A 6 -0.95 -11.75 -6.08
C GLY A 6 -0.02 -10.91 -5.20
N ALA A 7 1.29 -11.17 -5.23
CA ALA A 7 2.26 -10.52 -4.35
C ALA A 7 3.49 -9.93 -5.08
N VAL A 8 3.44 -9.77 -6.41
CA VAL A 8 4.50 -9.05 -7.14
C VAL A 8 4.36 -7.56 -6.87
N LEU A 9 5.40 -6.93 -6.30
CA LEU A 9 5.42 -5.49 -6.05
C LEU A 9 5.45 -4.71 -7.36
N ARG A 10 4.56 -3.74 -7.50
CA ARG A 10 4.67 -2.68 -8.52
C ARG A 10 5.21 -1.42 -7.86
N GLU A 11 6.28 -0.85 -8.39
CA GLU A 11 6.83 0.42 -7.93
C GLU A 11 6.60 1.49 -9.01
N LEU A 12 5.98 2.60 -8.64
CA LEU A 12 5.55 3.67 -9.55
C LEU A 12 6.04 5.03 -9.06
N GLU A 13 6.32 5.95 -9.97
CA GLU A 13 6.71 7.34 -9.65
C GLU A 13 5.55 8.33 -9.82
N GLN A 14 4.35 7.83 -10.15
CA GLN A 14 3.14 8.62 -10.41
C GLN A 14 1.89 7.82 -10.04
N LEU A 15 0.79 8.52 -9.73
CA LEU A 15 -0.51 7.88 -9.52
C LEU A 15 -1.05 7.31 -10.85
N PRO A 16 -1.49 6.04 -10.90
CA PRO A 16 -2.28 5.54 -12.01
C PRO A 16 -3.54 6.39 -12.24
N GLU A 17 -3.90 6.57 -13.50
CA GLU A 17 -5.14 7.23 -13.88
C GLU A 17 -6.36 6.53 -13.26
N GLY A 18 -7.32 7.31 -12.75
CA GLY A 18 -8.54 6.78 -12.13
C GLY A 18 -8.35 6.16 -10.75
N LEU A 19 -7.12 5.99 -10.24
CA LEU A 19 -6.88 5.32 -8.96
C LEU A 19 -7.65 5.96 -7.79
N LEU A 20 -7.65 7.30 -7.72
CA LEU A 20 -8.31 8.03 -6.63
C LEU A 20 -9.84 7.96 -6.67
N ALA A 21 -10.43 7.53 -7.79
CA ALA A 21 -11.87 7.28 -7.90
C ALA A 21 -12.27 5.92 -7.33
N CYS A 22 -11.32 4.99 -7.14
CA CYS A 22 -11.58 3.64 -6.70
C CYS A 22 -11.85 3.55 -5.19
N SER A 23 -12.85 2.76 -4.82
CA SER A 23 -12.98 2.19 -3.48
C SER A 23 -11.93 1.10 -3.25
N ALA A 24 -11.74 0.67 -1.99
CA ALA A 24 -10.75 -0.36 -1.68
C ALA A 24 -11.01 -1.70 -2.40
N SER A 25 -12.28 -2.04 -2.64
CA SER A 25 -12.65 -3.27 -3.33
C SER A 25 -12.32 -3.27 -4.83
N GLU A 26 -12.17 -2.09 -5.45
CA GLU A 26 -11.89 -1.92 -6.89
C GLU A 26 -10.39 -1.82 -7.18
N LEU A 27 -9.56 -1.63 -6.14
CA LEU A 27 -8.12 -1.43 -6.30
C LEU A 27 -7.42 -2.61 -6.97
N TYR A 28 -7.91 -3.84 -6.79
CA TYR A 28 -7.31 -5.01 -7.41
C TYR A 28 -7.42 -4.97 -8.94
N ASP A 29 -8.51 -4.44 -9.48
CA ASP A 29 -8.72 -4.39 -10.94
C ASP A 29 -7.81 -3.35 -11.60
N VAL A 30 -7.47 -2.26 -10.87
CA VAL A 30 -6.58 -1.19 -11.36
C VAL A 30 -5.10 -1.51 -11.13
N LEU A 31 -4.77 -2.04 -9.94
CA LEU A 31 -3.39 -2.24 -9.52
C LEU A 31 -2.88 -3.67 -9.80
N GLY A 32 -3.75 -4.67 -9.82
CA GLY A 32 -3.39 -6.08 -10.01
C GLY A 32 -2.60 -6.74 -8.87
N GLY A 33 -2.15 -5.96 -7.87
CA GLY A 33 -1.30 -6.42 -6.77
C GLY A 33 -0.81 -5.28 -5.87
N PRO A 34 0.02 -5.59 -4.85
CA PRO A 34 0.60 -4.60 -3.95
C PRO A 34 1.42 -3.58 -4.74
N THR A 35 1.22 -2.30 -4.44
CA THR A 35 1.82 -1.21 -5.20
C THR A 35 2.45 -0.17 -4.26
N LEU A 36 3.69 0.19 -4.54
CA LEU A 36 4.44 1.27 -3.91
C LEU A 36 4.51 2.46 -4.87
N ILE A 37 3.94 3.59 -4.49
CA ILE A 37 3.84 4.79 -5.31
C ILE A 37 4.64 5.92 -4.66
N HIS A 38 5.57 6.51 -5.41
CA HIS A 38 6.36 7.65 -4.98
C HIS A 38 5.86 8.91 -5.65
N LEU A 39 5.46 9.89 -4.87
CA LEU A 39 4.99 11.19 -5.33
C LEU A 39 5.96 12.27 -4.88
N PRO A 40 6.38 13.19 -5.76
CA PRO A 40 7.22 14.30 -5.38
C PRO A 40 6.45 15.30 -4.52
N GLY A 41 7.17 16.12 -3.78
CA GLY A 41 6.61 17.27 -3.08
C GLY A 41 7.71 18.23 -2.70
N ARG A 42 7.31 19.40 -2.19
CA ARG A 42 8.20 20.54 -1.93
C ARG A 42 9.40 20.16 -1.06
N GLN A 43 9.18 19.34 -0.04
CA GLN A 43 10.26 18.70 0.72
C GLN A 43 10.57 17.32 0.17
N ALA A 44 11.80 17.12 -0.31
CA ALA A 44 12.19 15.90 -1.05
C ALA A 44 12.26 14.62 -0.20
N GLN A 45 12.59 14.73 1.10
CA GLN A 45 12.64 13.57 1.98
C GLN A 45 11.21 13.03 2.21
N PRO A 46 10.88 11.77 1.90
CA PRO A 46 9.49 11.32 1.86
C PRO A 46 8.89 11.02 3.23
N LEU A 47 7.58 11.17 3.35
CA LEU A 47 6.77 10.43 4.33
C LEU A 47 6.50 9.04 3.75
N PHE A 48 6.74 7.97 4.50
CA PHE A 48 6.21 6.65 4.11
C PHE A 48 4.84 6.44 4.76
N VAL A 49 3.86 6.04 3.95
CA VAL A 49 2.51 5.70 4.41
C VAL A 49 2.13 4.32 3.87
N SER A 50 1.70 3.41 4.73
CA SER A 50 1.09 2.14 4.33
C SER A 50 -0.40 2.10 4.65
N VAL A 51 -1.16 1.50 3.74
CA VAL A 51 -2.60 1.24 3.88
C VAL A 51 -2.92 -0.17 3.38
N LEU A 52 -4.04 -0.72 3.85
CA LEU A 52 -4.55 -2.03 3.42
C LEU A 52 -3.56 -3.18 3.64
N LEU A 53 -2.76 -3.17 4.71
CA LEU A 53 -2.07 -4.41 5.12
C LEU A 53 -3.10 -5.50 5.42
N HIS A 54 -4.19 -5.13 6.10
CA HIS A 54 -5.39 -5.93 6.14
C HIS A 54 -6.40 -5.41 5.12
N GLY A 55 -6.98 -6.29 4.30
CA GLY A 55 -7.87 -5.89 3.21
C GLY A 55 -9.21 -5.30 3.68
N ASN A 56 -9.67 -5.65 4.88
CA ASN A 56 -10.90 -5.14 5.48
C ASN A 56 -10.73 -3.84 6.28
N GLU A 57 -9.54 -3.23 6.21
CA GLU A 57 -9.21 -1.98 6.91
C GLU A 57 -9.04 -0.83 5.91
N ASP A 58 -10.15 -0.45 5.29
CA ASP A 58 -10.20 0.47 4.14
C ASP A 58 -10.23 1.96 4.50
N VAL A 59 -10.41 2.31 5.77
CA VAL A 59 -10.47 3.72 6.22
C VAL A 59 -9.17 4.46 5.92
N GLY A 60 -8.03 3.76 6.03
CA GLY A 60 -6.73 4.33 5.65
C GLY A 60 -6.66 4.70 4.17
N TRP A 61 -7.21 3.84 3.29
CA TRP A 61 -7.31 4.15 1.87
C TRP A 61 -8.25 5.34 1.61
N GLU A 62 -9.41 5.40 2.27
CA GLU A 62 -10.33 6.53 2.12
C GLU A 62 -9.69 7.86 2.55
N ALA A 63 -8.92 7.87 3.64
CA ALA A 63 -8.21 9.05 4.10
C ALA A 63 -7.15 9.51 3.08
N VAL A 64 -6.34 8.58 2.59
CA VAL A 64 -5.30 8.87 1.59
C VAL A 64 -5.92 9.35 0.28
N ARG A 65 -6.99 8.71 -0.21
CA ARG A 65 -7.61 9.12 -1.49
C ARG A 65 -8.17 10.54 -1.40
N ARG A 66 -8.82 10.91 -0.28
CA ARG A 66 -9.36 12.26 -0.06
C ARG A 66 -8.25 13.29 0.04
N LEU A 67 -7.19 12.96 0.79
CA LEU A 67 -6.00 13.80 0.90
C LEU A 67 -5.44 14.07 -0.50
N LEU A 68 -5.07 13.04 -1.25
CA LEU A 68 -4.47 13.20 -2.58
C LEU A 68 -5.40 13.90 -3.58
N SER A 69 -6.71 13.66 -3.51
CA SER A 69 -7.70 14.37 -4.34
C SER A 69 -7.69 15.89 -4.08
N SER A 70 -7.50 16.32 -2.82
CA SER A 70 -7.38 17.74 -2.47
C SER A 70 -6.09 18.41 -2.98
N TYR A 71 -5.12 17.60 -3.41
CA TYR A 71 -3.83 18.04 -3.95
C TYR A 71 -3.69 17.77 -5.47
N HIS A 72 -4.77 17.47 -6.21
CA HIS A 72 -4.66 17.15 -7.64
C HIS A 72 -4.00 18.27 -8.48
N ASP A 73 -4.33 19.54 -8.17
CA ASP A 73 -3.76 20.74 -8.83
C ASP A 73 -2.73 21.47 -7.95
N ARG A 74 -2.22 20.81 -6.91
CA ARG A 74 -1.33 21.45 -5.92
C ARG A 74 -0.15 20.56 -5.58
N GLU A 75 1.02 21.18 -5.48
CA GLU A 75 2.20 20.47 -5.00
C GLU A 75 1.99 19.92 -3.57
N LEU A 76 2.36 18.66 -3.34
CA LEU A 76 2.38 18.09 -2.01
C LEU A 76 3.40 18.85 -1.13
N PRO A 77 3.10 19.11 0.14
CA PRO A 77 4.04 19.82 1.03
C PRO A 77 5.35 19.04 1.23
N ARG A 78 5.34 17.73 0.99
CA ARG A 78 6.47 16.80 1.07
C ARG A 78 6.24 15.63 0.13
N ALA A 79 7.31 15.02 -0.37
CA ALA A 79 7.24 13.75 -1.05
C ALA A 79 6.52 12.67 -0.23
N LEU A 80 5.79 11.79 -0.90
CA LEU A 80 5.01 10.71 -0.29
C LEU A 80 5.42 9.39 -0.95
N SER A 81 5.83 8.42 -0.15
CA SER A 81 5.92 7.02 -0.55
C SER A 81 4.71 6.28 0.01
N LEU A 82 3.72 5.99 -0.84
CA LEU A 82 2.48 5.33 -0.47
C LEU A 82 2.55 3.85 -0.85
N PHE A 83 2.48 2.97 0.14
CA PHE A 83 2.31 1.53 -0.05
C PHE A 83 0.84 1.15 0.11
N ILE A 84 0.25 0.65 -0.98
CA ILE A 84 -1.09 0.06 -1.01
C ILE A 84 -0.90 -1.46 -1.04
N GLY A 85 -1.21 -2.11 0.09
CA GLY A 85 -0.88 -3.51 0.33
C GLY A 85 -1.82 -4.52 -0.32
N ASN A 86 -2.61 -5.18 0.51
CA ASN A 86 -3.36 -6.40 0.22
C ASN A 86 -4.66 -6.15 -0.55
N VAL A 87 -4.53 -5.57 -1.74
CA VAL A 87 -5.66 -5.22 -2.62
C VAL A 87 -6.50 -6.44 -3.01
N ARG A 88 -5.90 -7.64 -3.02
CA ARG A 88 -6.61 -8.90 -3.30
C ARG A 88 -7.54 -9.31 -2.15
N ALA A 89 -7.12 -9.08 -0.89
CA ALA A 89 -8.01 -9.27 0.26
C ALA A 89 -9.04 -8.13 0.37
N ALA A 90 -8.66 -6.90 -0.01
CA ALA A 90 -9.56 -5.75 -0.04
C ALA A 90 -10.72 -5.93 -1.02
N ALA A 91 -10.45 -6.49 -2.20
CA ALA A 91 -11.48 -6.89 -3.18
C ALA A 91 -12.54 -7.85 -2.59
N GLN A 92 -12.19 -8.60 -1.53
CA GLN A 92 -13.09 -9.54 -0.86
C GLN A 92 -13.54 -9.06 0.53
N GLY A 93 -13.19 -7.82 0.93
CA GLY A 93 -13.52 -7.28 2.25
C GLY A 93 -12.98 -8.14 3.41
N CYS A 94 -11.88 -8.86 3.21
CA CYS A 94 -11.31 -9.79 4.18
C CYS A 94 -10.00 -9.24 4.77
N ARG A 95 -9.67 -9.60 6.01
CA ARG A 95 -8.38 -9.26 6.64
C ARG A 95 -7.21 -9.75 5.79
N HIS A 96 -7.22 -11.04 5.47
CA HIS A 96 -6.31 -11.67 4.51
C HIS A 96 -7.03 -12.88 3.90
N LEU A 97 -6.50 -13.40 2.79
CA LEU A 97 -6.99 -14.64 2.18
C LEU A 97 -6.29 -15.85 2.79
N ALA A 98 -6.92 -17.03 2.71
CA ALA A 98 -6.38 -18.27 3.27
C ALA A 98 -5.09 -18.74 2.59
N ASP A 99 -4.84 -18.33 1.34
CA ASP A 99 -3.69 -18.76 0.54
C ASP A 99 -2.51 -17.76 0.56
N GLN A 100 -2.54 -16.78 1.47
CA GLN A 100 -1.48 -15.79 1.65
C GLN A 100 -1.23 -15.55 3.15
N PRO A 101 0.00 -15.17 3.55
CA PRO A 101 0.27 -14.76 4.92
C PRO A 101 -0.49 -13.48 5.29
N ASP A 102 -0.63 -13.23 6.58
CA ASP A 102 -1.05 -11.93 7.09
C ASP A 102 0.04 -10.90 6.74
N PHE A 103 -0.33 -9.87 5.96
CA PHE A 103 0.59 -8.82 5.51
C PHE A 103 1.15 -7.96 6.66
N ASN A 104 0.55 -8.00 7.86
CA ASN A 104 1.13 -7.39 9.06
C ASN A 104 2.13 -8.32 9.79
N ARG A 105 2.52 -9.44 9.16
CA ARG A 105 3.48 -10.43 9.70
C ARG A 105 4.67 -10.72 8.78
N ILE A 106 4.67 -10.18 7.55
CA ILE A 106 5.70 -10.47 6.54
C ILE A 106 6.97 -9.60 6.65
N TRP A 107 6.94 -8.55 7.46
CA TRP A 107 8.00 -7.52 7.53
C TRP A 107 9.31 -7.97 8.16
N LYS A 108 9.32 -9.08 8.91
CA LYS A 108 10.57 -9.70 9.37
C LYS A 108 11.41 -10.27 8.23
N CYS A 109 10.81 -10.45 7.06
CA CYS A 109 11.48 -10.93 5.84
C CYS A 109 12.26 -12.25 6.04
N ASP A 110 11.80 -13.08 6.98
CA ASP A 110 12.39 -14.37 7.38
C ASP A 110 11.69 -15.57 6.74
N GLY A 111 10.56 -15.34 6.05
CA GLY A 111 9.85 -16.33 5.24
C GLY A 111 10.29 -16.35 3.78
N ASN A 112 9.81 -17.37 3.05
CA ASN A 112 10.18 -17.65 1.65
C ASN A 112 9.02 -17.50 0.65
N THR A 113 7.89 -16.92 1.04
CA THR A 113 6.77 -16.66 0.12
C THR A 113 7.00 -15.40 -0.72
N ALA A 114 6.16 -15.18 -1.73
CA ALA A 114 6.24 -14.00 -2.58
C ALA A 114 6.01 -12.70 -1.78
N GLU A 115 5.17 -12.74 -0.76
CA GLU A 115 4.85 -11.63 0.13
C GLU A 115 6.06 -11.21 0.97
N TYR A 116 6.84 -12.16 1.53
CA TYR A 116 8.08 -11.83 2.24
C TYR A 116 9.12 -11.21 1.31
N ARG A 117 9.21 -11.66 0.05
CA ARG A 117 10.08 -11.04 -0.97
C ARG A 117 9.61 -9.62 -1.31
N MET A 118 8.31 -9.41 -1.45
CA MET A 118 7.72 -8.09 -1.68
C MET A 118 8.00 -7.14 -0.51
N ALA A 119 7.82 -7.61 0.73
CA ALA A 119 8.12 -6.80 1.92
C ALA A 119 9.59 -6.37 1.93
N ARG A 120 10.51 -7.28 1.57
CA ARG A 120 11.93 -6.94 1.42
C ARG A 120 12.15 -5.86 0.35
N GLN A 121 11.50 -5.95 -0.80
CA GLN A 121 11.60 -4.92 -1.85
C GLN A 121 11.10 -3.54 -1.37
N VAL A 122 10.02 -3.50 -0.60
CA VAL A 122 9.52 -2.24 0.00
C VAL A 122 10.55 -1.67 0.99
N LEU A 123 11.11 -2.51 1.87
CA LEU A 123 12.14 -2.10 2.83
C LEU A 123 13.40 -1.57 2.11
N ASP A 124 13.88 -2.29 1.09
CA ASP A 124 15.05 -1.88 0.31
C ASP A 124 14.80 -0.53 -0.40
N SER A 125 13.60 -0.30 -0.93
CA SER A 125 13.22 0.99 -1.54
C SER A 125 13.21 2.11 -0.49
N MET A 126 12.65 1.85 0.69
CA MET A 126 12.59 2.85 1.77
C MET A 126 13.96 3.15 2.37
N GLU A 127 14.85 2.16 2.48
CA GLU A 127 16.23 2.39 2.91
C GLU A 127 16.95 3.35 1.95
N ARG A 128 16.82 3.15 0.63
CA ARG A 128 17.40 4.06 -0.38
C ARG A 128 16.81 5.47 -0.34
N ARG A 129 15.51 5.59 -0.07
CA ARG A 129 14.80 6.87 -0.09
C ARG A 129 14.87 7.65 1.23
N GLY A 130 15.20 6.99 2.34
CA GLY A 130 15.41 7.61 3.65
C GLY A 130 14.21 8.41 4.17
N PRO A 131 13.02 7.79 4.35
CA PRO A 131 11.83 8.50 4.82
C PRO A 131 12.09 9.13 6.19
N PHE A 132 11.53 10.32 6.44
CA PHE A 132 11.70 10.97 7.74
C PHE A 132 10.82 10.34 8.83
N ALA A 133 9.73 9.71 8.41
CA ALA A 133 8.76 9.01 9.26
C ALA A 133 8.02 7.94 8.44
N SER A 134 7.48 6.97 9.16
CA SER A 134 6.62 5.90 8.65
C SER A 134 5.30 5.91 9.40
N ILE A 135 4.18 5.91 8.66
CA ILE A 135 2.83 5.84 9.22
C ILE A 135 2.13 4.64 8.60
N ASP A 136 1.66 3.74 9.44
CA ASP A 136 0.83 2.60 9.02
C ASP A 136 -0.59 2.83 9.51
N ILE A 137 -1.55 2.89 8.59
CA ILE A 137 -2.93 3.24 8.91
C ILE A 137 -3.79 1.98 8.94
N HIS A 138 -4.30 1.69 10.13
CA HIS A 138 -5.18 0.57 10.43
C HIS A 138 -6.50 1.07 11.00
N ASN A 139 -7.56 0.29 10.84
CA ASN A 139 -8.82 0.52 11.56
C ASN A 139 -9.32 -0.77 12.19
N ASN A 140 -10.00 -0.66 13.33
CA ASN A 140 -10.62 -1.79 13.97
C ASN A 140 -12.13 -1.83 13.66
N THR A 141 -12.74 -3.00 13.78
CA THR A 141 -14.20 -3.16 13.80
C THR A 141 -14.77 -3.08 15.22
N GLY A 142 -14.00 -2.57 16.18
CA GLY A 142 -14.36 -2.52 17.61
C GLY A 142 -13.86 -3.69 18.47
N PHE A 143 -13.23 -4.72 17.89
CA PHE A 143 -12.41 -5.68 18.65
C PHE A 143 -10.94 -5.27 18.50
N ASN A 144 -10.26 -5.07 19.63
CA ASN A 144 -8.86 -4.63 19.66
C ASN A 144 -7.94 -5.56 18.84
N PRO A 145 -6.82 -5.02 18.30
CA PRO A 145 -5.84 -5.78 17.53
C PRO A 145 -5.19 -6.92 18.30
#